data_AF-A0A9E2AYJ3-F1
#
_entry.id   AF-A0A9E2AYJ3-F1
#
_cell.length_a   1.000
_cell.length_b   1.000
_cell.length_c   1.000
_cell.angle_alpha   90.00
_cell.angle_beta   90.00
_cell.angle_gamma   90.00
#
_symmetry.space_group_name_H-M   'P 1'
#
loop_
_entity.id
_entity.type
_entity.pdbx_description
1 polymer ?
#
loop_
_entity_poly.entity_id
_entity_poly.type
_entity_poly.pdbx_seq_one_letter_code
_entity_poly.pdbx_strand_id
1 'polypeptide(L)' 'MILLSVFSFNTILADISIDEKQALIDLYHSTNGEAWKNSWDIKSSYKKWHGVKVENDQVVEINLFHNNLAGVLPESISKL' A
#
# COMPACT_ATOMS: atom_id res chain seq x y z
N MET A 1 18.42 38.73 14.80
CA MET A 1 17.59 37.68 15.42
C MET A 1 17.13 36.78 14.29
N ILE A 2 17.80 35.64 14.10
CA ILE A 2 17.52 34.69 13.00
C ILE A 2 16.23 33.96 13.36
N LEU A 3 15.23 34.02 12.49
CA LEU A 3 13.97 33.29 12.64
C LEU A 3 14.27 31.80 12.43
N LEU A 4 14.34 31.04 13.52
CA LEU A 4 14.49 29.60 13.49
C LEU A 4 13.17 28.99 12.98
N SER A 5 13.12 28.64 11.70
CA SER A 5 12.10 27.75 11.16
C SER A 5 12.29 26.38 11.82
N VAL A 6 11.37 26.02 12.70
CA VAL A 6 11.29 24.66 13.25
C VAL A 6 10.82 23.76 12.10
N PHE A 7 11.75 23.03 11.48
CA PHE A 7 11.39 21.89 10.66
C PHE A 7 10.88 20.81 11.61
N SER A 8 9.55 20.75 11.77
CA SER A 8 8.91 19.60 12.38
C SER A 8 9.20 18.39 11.50
N PHE A 9 10.16 17.56 11.92
CA PHE A 9 10.28 16.21 11.42
C PHE A 9 9.03 15.47 11.90
N ASN A 10 8.08 15.25 11.01
CA ASN A 10 7.08 14.21 11.21
C ASN A 10 7.87 12.90 11.35
N THR A 11 7.82 12.32 12.53
CA THR A 11 8.36 10.98 12.76
C THR A 11 7.66 10.06 11.77
N ILE A 12 8.41 9.55 10.79
CA ILE A 12 7.95 8.50 9.88
C ILE A 12 7.79 7.27 10.78
N LEU A 13 6.61 7.16 11.35
CA LEU A 13 6.18 5.97 12.07
C LEU A 13 6.04 4.88 11.02
N ALA A 14 7.11 4.10 10.89
CA ALA A 14 7.01 2.68 10.65
C ALA A 14 6.18 2.37 9.38
N ASP A 15 6.89 2.44 8.24
CA ASP A 15 6.35 2.32 6.89
C ASP A 15 6.78 0.98 6.26
N ILE A 16 5.92 0.36 5.45
CA ILE A 16 6.31 -0.81 4.65
C ILE A 16 7.43 -0.41 3.68
N SER A 17 8.24 -1.39 3.25
CA SER A 17 9.30 -1.11 2.29
C SER A 17 8.74 -0.53 0.98
N ILE A 18 9.58 0.20 0.24
CA ILE A 18 9.22 0.73 -1.08
C ILE A 18 8.83 -0.41 -2.02
N ASP A 19 9.52 -1.55 -1.93
CA ASP A 19 9.26 -2.73 -2.74
C ASP A 19 7.89 -3.34 -2.42
N GLU A 20 7.53 -3.47 -1.14
CA GLU A 20 6.20 -3.94 -0.72
C GLU A 20 5.09 -3.01 -1.20
N LYS A 21 5.29 -1.70 -1.03
CA LYS A 21 4.32 -0.69 -1.51
C LYS A 21 4.14 -0.77 -3.02
N GLN A 22 5.23 -0.92 -3.77
CA GLN A 22 5.17 -1.05 -5.22
C GLN A 22 4.49 -2.36 -5.63
N ALA A 23 4.76 -3.47 -4.95
CA ALA A 23 4.10 -4.75 -5.19
C ALA A 23 2.57 -4.67 -5.01
N LEU A 24 2.11 -3.96 -3.98
CA LEU A 24 0.68 -3.70 -3.79
C LEU A 24 0.09 -2.82 -4.91
N ILE A 25 0.79 -1.78 -5.35
CA ILE A 25 0.35 -0.92 -6.47
C ILE A 25 0.31 -1.70 -7.78
N ASP A 26 1.29 -2.58 -8.03
CA ASP A 26 1.31 -3.46 -9.20
C ASP A 26 0.14 -4.45 -9.15
N LEU A 27 -0.19 -5.00 -7.97
CA LEU A 27 -1.36 -5.85 -7.78
C LEU A 27 -2.65 -5.09 -8.15
N TYR A 28 -2.77 -3.84 -7.71
CA TYR A 28 -3.88 -2.97 -8.07
C TYR A 28 -3.99 -2.80 -9.59
N HIS A 29 -2.92 -2.42 -10.29
CA HIS A 29 -2.99 -2.21 -11.75
C HIS A 29 -3.19 -3.51 -12.54
N SER A 30 -2.49 -4.58 -12.18
CA SER A 30 -2.49 -5.86 -12.92
C SER A 30 -3.78 -6.66 -12.80
N THR A 31 -4.59 -6.39 -11.77
CA THR A 31 -5.87 -7.07 -11.54
C THR A 31 -7.08 -6.14 -11.62
N ASN A 32 -6.94 -5.03 -12.37
CA ASN A 32 -8.00 -4.08 -12.69
C ASN A 32 -8.63 -3.42 -11.45
N GLY A 33 -7.77 -2.82 -10.62
CA GLY A 33 -8.09 -2.22 -9.33
C GLY A 33 -9.27 -1.25 -9.31
N GLU A 34 -9.45 -0.49 -10.39
CA GLU A 34 -10.57 0.45 -10.51
C GLU A 34 -11.95 -0.24 -10.51
N ALA A 35 -12.01 -1.51 -10.93
CA ALA A 35 -13.23 -2.30 -10.98
C ALA A 35 -13.44 -3.23 -9.77
N TRP A 36 -12.56 -3.17 -8.76
CA TRP A 36 -12.72 -3.93 -7.53
C TRP A 36 -13.93 -3.41 -6.74
N LYS A 37 -14.60 -4.30 -5.99
CA LYS A 37 -15.75 -3.91 -5.16
C LYS A 37 -15.36 -2.95 -4.03
N ASN A 38 -14.25 -3.25 -3.36
CA ASN A 38 -13.56 -2.40 -2.40
C ASN A 38 -12.22 -2.01 -3.01
N SER A 39 -12.25 -1.02 -3.90
CA SER A 39 -11.06 -0.51 -4.58
C SER A 39 -10.16 0.29 -3.63
N TRP A 40 -8.86 0.24 -3.86
CA TRP A 40 -7.89 1.04 -3.11
C TRP A 40 -7.74 2.42 -3.72
N ASP A 41 -7.73 3.47 -2.88
CA ASP A 41 -7.21 4.76 -3.29
C ASP A 41 -5.69 4.75 -3.15
N ILE A 42 -4.99 4.49 -4.26
CA ILE A 42 -3.53 4.39 -4.31
C ILE A 42 -2.80 5.71 -4.02
N LYS A 43 -3.52 6.84 -3.96
CA LYS A 43 -2.98 8.14 -3.52
C LYS A 43 -3.08 8.32 -2.00
N SER A 44 -3.90 7.52 -1.34
CA SER A 44 -4.03 7.50 0.11
C SER A 44 -2.96 6.62 0.77
N SER A 45 -2.86 6.68 2.11
CA SER A 45 -2.00 5.77 2.86
C SER A 45 -2.48 4.33 2.72
N TYR A 46 -1.58 3.39 2.45
CA TYR A 46 -1.86 1.95 2.37
C TYR A 46 -2.46 1.39 3.66
N LYS A 47 -2.30 2.07 4.80
CA LYS A 47 -2.94 1.73 6.08
C LYS A 47 -4.48 1.77 5.99
N LYS A 48 -5.04 2.36 4.92
CA LYS A 48 -6.48 2.42 4.62
C LYS A 48 -6.91 1.41 3.55
N TRP A 49 -5.98 0.69 2.93
CA TRP A 49 -6.30 -0.22 1.84
C TRP A 49 -7.01 -1.46 2.37
N HIS A 50 -8.19 -1.74 1.80
CA HIS A 50 -9.03 -2.85 2.20
C HIS A 50 -8.28 -4.18 2.11
N GLY A 51 -8.30 -4.97 3.18
CA GLY A 51 -7.73 -6.31 3.20
C GLY A 51 -6.21 -6.36 3.37
N VAL A 52 -5.52 -5.23 3.53
CA VAL A 52 -4.07 -5.20 3.80
C VAL A 52 -3.83 -5.15 5.30
N LYS A 53 -3.05 -6.09 5.82
CA LYS A 53 -2.58 -6.09 7.21
C LYS A 53 -1.08 -5.86 7.27
N VAL A 54 -0.67 -4.93 8.11
CA VAL A 54 0.74 -4.60 8.34
C VAL A 54 1.09 -4.83 9.81
N GLU A 55 2.14 -5.59 10.06
CA GLU A 55 2.71 -5.85 11.38
C GLU A 55 4.22 -5.63 11.32
N ASN A 56 4.79 -4.92 12.30
CA ASN A 56 6.23 -4.61 12.37
C ASN A 56 6.81 -4.09 11.03
N ASP A 57 6.09 -3.17 10.39
CA ASP A 57 6.49 -2.55 9.12
C ASP A 57 6.59 -3.49 7.92
N GLN A 58 5.88 -4.63 7.98
CA GLN A 58 5.79 -5.58 6.88
C GLN A 58 4.35 -5.94 6.56
N VAL A 59 4.05 -6.17 5.29
CA VAL A 59 2.76 -6.70 4.84
C VAL A 59 2.68 -8.18 5.20
N VAL A 60 1.81 -8.52 6.14
CA VAL A 60 1.66 -9.91 6.60
C VAL A 60 0.39 -10.59 6.05
N GLU A 61 -0.53 -9.82 5.47
CA GLU A 61 -1.75 -10.35 4.88
C GLU A 61 -2.28 -9.44 3.77
N ILE A 62 -2.76 -10.07 2.69
CA ILE A 62 -3.63 -9.45 1.69
C ILE A 62 -4.86 -10.34 1.50
N ASN A 63 -6.00 -9.85 1.95
CA ASN A 63 -7.28 -10.54 1.81
C ASN A 63 -8.23 -9.73 0.92
N LEU A 64 -8.29 -10.14 -0.35
CA LEU A 64 -9.17 -9.55 -1.37
C LEU A 64 -10.25 -10.54 -1.81
N PHE A 65 -10.67 -11.42 -0.91
CA PHE A 65 -11.67 -12.45 -1.20
C PHE A 65 -12.98 -11.82 -1.71
N HIS A 66 -13.52 -12.38 -2.79
CA HIS A 66 -14.70 -11.86 -3.50
C HIS A 66 -14.62 -10.39 -3.95
N ASN A 67 -13.42 -9.81 -4.07
CA ASN A 67 -13.24 -8.39 -4.40
C ASN A 67 -13.22 -8.06 -5.91
N ASN A 68 -13.59 -9.02 -6.77
CA ASN A 68 -13.68 -8.84 -8.23
C ASN A 68 -12.34 -8.52 -8.92
N LEU A 69 -11.27 -9.20 -8.50
CA LEU A 69 -9.96 -9.11 -9.17
C LEU A 69 -10.07 -9.73 -10.56
N ALA A 70 -9.58 -9.02 -11.58
CA ALA A 70 -9.58 -9.49 -12.96
C ALA A 70 -8.26 -9.12 -13.64
N GLY A 71 -7.51 -10.12 -14.10
CA GLY A 71 -6.20 -9.94 -14.72
C GLY A 71 -5.21 -11.01 -14.29
N VAL A 72 -3.94 -10.63 -14.13
CA VAL A 72 -2.85 -11.54 -13.79
C VAL A 72 -2.23 -11.13 -12.46
N LEU A 73 -1.76 -12.12 -11.68
CA LEU A 73 -0.99 -11.84 -10.48
C LEU A 73 0.41 -11.34 -10.89
N PRO A 74 0.89 -10.19 -10.40
CA PRO A 74 2.18 -9.65 -10.80
C PRO A 74 3.32 -10.37 -10.07
N GLU A 75 4.47 -10.53 -10.73
CA GLU A 75 5.64 -11.17 -10.12
C GLU A 75 6.19 -10.39 -8.90
N SER A 76 5.97 -9.07 -8.86
CA SER A 76 6.36 -8.22 -7.73
C SER A 76 5.68 -8.61 -6.43
N ILE A 77 4.61 -9.43 -6.45
CA ILE A 77 4.02 -10.01 -5.23
C ILE A 77 5.04 -10.81 -4.40
N SER A 78 6.11 -11.29 -5.02
CA SER A 78 7.23 -11.97 -4.34
C SER A 78 8.10 -11.05 -3.46
N LYS A 79 7.85 -9.74 -3.50
CA LYS A 79 8.52 -8.70 -2.70
C LYS A 79 7.78 -8.35 -1.41
N LEU A 80 6.63 -8.98 -1.18
CA LEU A 80 5.89 -8.92 0.09
C LEU A 80 6.54 -9.79 1.15
#